data_AF-C0XGM9-F1
#
_entry.id   AF-C0XGM9-F1
#
_cell.length_a   1.000
_cell.length_b   1.000
_cell.length_c   1.000
_cell.angle_alpha   90.00
_cell.angle_beta   90.00
_cell.angle_gamma   90.00
#
_symmetry.space_group_name_H-M   'P 1'
#
loop_
_entity.id
_entity.type
_entity.pdbx_description
1 polymer ?
#
loop_
_entity_poly.entity_id
_entity_poly.type
_entity_poly.pdbx_seq_one_letter_code
_entity_poly.pdbx_strand_id
1 'polypeptide(L)'
;MKKFNLVLGLALPFMFLSSVNASSHKLTIKINPINNQAKTITGKTTKGTNITLYEGQKTIAKKKSNGNFSMKVTKPLNFKNKYQLLATKKGYKSQKINLKIVVKEINYDAKIKQINAKIEAIKNQIKPLNQQVQSMEPFVNALENDDTTSSDYQIALQQAQQTEGSTEAYENQYNSLKAQIKTDSSALGLLYDQRQTYIYKSLQRLLKC
;
A
#
# COMPACT_ATOMS: atom_id res chain seq x y z
N MET A 1 -30.49 88.77 -36.64
CA MET A 1 -29.08 88.42 -36.89
C MET A 1 -28.59 87.50 -35.77
N LYS A 2 -28.32 86.22 -36.05
CA LYS A 2 -27.61 85.31 -35.12
C LYS A 2 -26.53 84.58 -35.91
N LYS A 3 -25.32 84.64 -35.38
CA LYS A 3 -24.06 84.26 -36.02
C LYS A 3 -23.77 82.77 -35.84
N PHE A 4 -22.97 82.26 -36.78
CA PHE A 4 -22.32 80.96 -36.89
C PHE A 4 -21.65 80.46 -35.60
N ASN A 5 -21.52 79.13 -35.43
CA ASN A 5 -20.23 78.44 -35.62
C ASN A 5 -20.36 76.91 -35.56
N LEU A 6 -19.99 76.29 -36.69
CA LEU A 6 -19.72 74.88 -36.90
C LEU A 6 -18.34 74.55 -36.30
N VAL A 7 -18.28 73.69 -35.30
CA VAL A 7 -17.01 73.18 -34.75
C VAL A 7 -16.73 71.81 -35.38
N LEU A 8 -15.78 71.79 -36.32
CA LEU A 8 -15.03 70.60 -36.71
C LEU A 8 -14.00 70.25 -35.63
N GLY A 9 -13.81 68.96 -35.37
CA GLY A 9 -12.48 68.43 -35.04
C GLY A 9 -12.40 67.47 -33.85
N LEU A 10 -12.20 66.18 -34.15
CA LEU A 10 -11.02 65.37 -33.76
C LEU A 10 -11.35 63.88 -33.93
N ALA A 11 -11.19 63.36 -35.14
CA ALA A 11 -11.15 61.92 -35.37
C ALA A 11 -9.80 61.38 -34.84
N LEU A 12 -9.85 60.63 -33.75
CA LEU A 12 -8.68 59.92 -33.22
C LEU A 12 -8.25 58.85 -34.24
N PRO A 13 -6.97 58.79 -34.66
CA PRO A 13 -6.49 57.66 -35.43
C PRO A 13 -6.52 56.42 -34.53
N PHE A 14 -7.32 55.45 -34.92
CA PHE A 14 -7.27 54.09 -34.39
C PHE A 14 -5.87 53.52 -34.66
N MET A 15 -4.96 53.65 -33.70
CA MET A 15 -3.74 52.85 -33.69
C MET A 15 -4.16 51.40 -33.49
N PHE A 16 -4.14 50.63 -34.58
CA PHE A 16 -4.12 49.17 -34.50
C PHE A 16 -2.90 48.78 -33.66
N LEU A 17 -3.13 48.47 -32.39
CA LEU A 17 -2.15 47.77 -31.57
C LEU A 17 -1.84 46.46 -32.29
N SER A 18 -0.64 46.38 -32.86
CA SER A 18 -0.09 45.17 -33.44
C SER A 18 -0.32 44.03 -32.46
N SER A 19 -1.14 43.06 -32.87
CA SER A 19 -1.38 41.84 -32.12
C SER A 19 -0.02 41.20 -31.84
N VAL A 20 0.36 41.14 -30.56
CA VAL A 20 1.59 40.47 -30.15
C VAL A 20 1.45 39.01 -30.59
N ASN A 21 2.29 38.67 -31.56
CA ASN A 21 2.35 37.39 -32.25
C ASN A 21 2.20 36.23 -31.24
N ALA A 22 1.08 35.50 -31.33
CA ALA A 22 0.83 34.35 -30.49
C ALA A 22 1.82 33.24 -30.86
N SER A 23 2.91 33.17 -30.10
CA SER A 23 4.00 32.19 -30.17
C SER A 23 3.61 30.82 -30.80
N SER A 24 4.25 30.48 -31.91
CA SER A 24 4.09 29.20 -32.63
C SER A 24 4.82 28.00 -32.00
N HIS A 25 5.79 28.23 -31.10
CA HIS A 25 6.62 27.17 -30.54
C HIS A 25 5.88 26.38 -29.45
N LYS A 26 5.82 25.05 -29.62
CA LYS A 26 5.16 24.13 -28.68
C LYS A 26 6.12 23.68 -27.58
N LEU A 27 5.68 23.74 -26.32
CA LEU A 27 6.41 23.11 -25.21
C LEU A 27 6.27 21.59 -25.27
N THR A 28 7.32 20.90 -24.85
CA THR A 28 7.25 19.47 -24.54
C THR A 28 7.28 19.29 -23.04
N ILE A 29 6.47 18.37 -22.54
CA ILE A 29 6.54 17.94 -21.15
C ILE A 29 6.13 16.48 -21.02
N LYS A 30 6.96 15.72 -20.31
CA LYS A 30 6.74 14.32 -19.95
C LYS A 30 6.96 14.17 -18.45
N ILE A 31 6.08 13.45 -17.80
CA ILE A 31 6.08 13.29 -16.35
C ILE A 31 6.23 11.79 -16.06
N ASN A 32 7.11 11.45 -15.13
CA ASN A 32 7.26 10.06 -14.71
C ASN A 32 6.03 9.63 -13.89
N PRO A 33 5.69 8.33 -13.85
CA PRO A 33 4.59 7.84 -13.01
C PRO A 33 4.75 8.26 -11.55
N ILE A 34 3.65 8.65 -10.92
CA ILE A 34 3.62 9.21 -9.56
C ILE A 34 2.74 8.31 -8.69
N ASN A 35 3.22 7.92 -7.51
CA ASN A 35 2.43 7.15 -6.56
C ASN A 35 1.78 8.05 -5.48
N ASN A 36 0.82 7.51 -4.72
CA ASN A 36 0.06 8.21 -3.68
C ASN A 36 0.86 8.56 -2.40
N GLN A 37 2.16 8.33 -2.39
CA GLN A 37 3.07 8.70 -1.32
C GLN A 37 4.25 9.53 -1.84
N ALA A 38 4.23 9.89 -3.12
CA ALA A 38 5.32 10.60 -3.76
C ALA A 38 5.46 11.98 -3.12
N LYS A 39 6.64 12.23 -2.56
CA LYS A 39 7.05 13.56 -2.07
C LYS A 39 7.80 14.36 -3.15
N THR A 40 7.94 13.81 -4.34
CA THR A 40 8.69 14.43 -5.43
C THR A 40 8.05 14.08 -6.76
N ILE A 41 7.91 15.08 -7.63
CA ILE A 41 7.50 14.91 -9.02
C ILE A 41 8.73 15.08 -9.89
N THR A 42 8.93 14.15 -10.82
CA THR A 42 10.04 14.18 -11.77
C THR A 42 9.54 14.12 -13.21
N GLY A 43 10.33 14.68 -14.12
CA GLY A 43 10.01 14.65 -15.54
C GLY A 43 11.00 15.41 -16.40
N LYS A 44 10.65 15.54 -17.67
CA LYS A 44 11.43 16.26 -18.69
C LYS A 44 10.58 17.33 -19.35
N THR A 45 11.20 18.45 -19.71
CA THR A 45 10.55 19.54 -20.46
C THR A 45 11.60 20.33 -21.26
N THR A 46 11.15 21.26 -22.11
CA THR A 46 12.06 22.18 -22.80
C THR A 46 12.91 22.98 -21.78
N LYS A 47 14.23 23.07 -21.99
CA LYS A 47 15.15 23.81 -21.10
C LYS A 47 14.69 25.26 -20.90
N GLY A 48 14.77 25.74 -19.66
CA GLY A 48 14.39 27.10 -19.26
C GLY A 48 12.92 27.30 -18.93
N THR A 49 12.09 26.25 -19.03
CA THR A 49 10.65 26.27 -18.72
C THR A 49 10.41 26.40 -17.22
N ASN A 50 9.45 27.25 -16.85
CA ASN A 50 8.93 27.35 -15.49
C ASN A 50 7.78 26.36 -15.32
N ILE A 51 7.83 25.58 -14.26
CA ILE A 51 6.85 24.57 -13.92
C ILE A 51 6.16 24.96 -12.63
N THR A 52 4.83 24.96 -12.64
CA THR A 52 4.00 25.18 -11.45
C THR A 52 3.06 24.00 -11.25
N LEU A 53 3.02 23.48 -10.03
CA LEU A 53 2.12 22.41 -9.62
C LEU A 53 0.98 22.98 -8.79
N TYR A 54 -0.24 22.62 -9.16
CA TYR A 54 -1.47 22.99 -8.49
C TYR A 54 -2.17 21.78 -7.89
N GLU A 55 -2.76 21.97 -6.72
CA GLU A 55 -3.77 21.12 -6.11
C GLU A 55 -5.09 21.91 -6.12
N GLY A 56 -6.02 21.54 -7.01
CA GLY A 56 -7.15 22.41 -7.33
C GLY A 56 -6.68 23.77 -7.85
N GLN A 57 -6.99 24.85 -7.10
CA GLN A 57 -6.55 26.22 -7.42
C GLN A 57 -5.27 26.64 -6.67
N LYS A 58 -4.85 25.88 -5.65
CA LYS A 58 -3.71 26.24 -4.79
C LYS A 58 -2.40 25.84 -5.45
N THR A 59 -1.45 26.77 -5.53
CA THR A 59 -0.08 26.41 -5.92
C THR A 59 0.62 25.71 -4.77
N ILE A 60 1.14 24.50 -5.01
CA ILE A 60 1.81 23.68 -4.00
C ILE A 60 3.30 23.50 -4.26
N ALA A 61 3.77 23.73 -5.49
CA ALA A 61 5.19 23.75 -5.81
C ALA A 61 5.50 24.52 -7.10
N LYS A 62 6.72 25.08 -7.20
CA LYS A 62 7.24 25.77 -8.39
C LYS A 62 8.69 25.36 -8.63
N LYS A 63 9.09 25.21 -9.89
CA LYS A 63 10.48 24.91 -10.26
C LYS A 63 10.81 25.40 -11.67
N LYS A 64 11.98 26.03 -11.84
CA LYS A 64 12.57 26.26 -13.17
C LYS A 64 13.35 25.01 -13.60
N SER A 65 13.06 24.49 -14.80
CA SER A 65 13.68 23.29 -15.36
C SER A 65 14.89 23.64 -16.24
N ASN A 66 15.91 22.80 -16.20
CA ASN A 66 17.08 22.84 -17.08
C ASN A 66 16.97 21.85 -18.27
N GLY A 67 15.81 21.25 -18.49
CA GLY A 67 15.61 20.13 -19.43
C GLY A 67 15.02 18.92 -18.71
N ASN A 68 15.52 18.65 -17.50
CA ASN A 68 14.91 17.75 -16.54
C ASN A 68 14.36 18.56 -15.36
N PHE A 69 13.43 18.00 -14.61
CA PHE A 69 12.99 18.61 -13.36
C PHE A 69 12.73 17.56 -12.28
N SER A 70 13.00 17.98 -11.05
CA SER A 70 12.65 17.28 -9.82
C SER A 70 12.14 18.33 -8.85
N MET A 71 10.89 18.17 -8.42
CA MET A 71 10.18 19.15 -7.62
C MET A 71 9.62 18.46 -6.38
N LYS A 72 10.13 18.84 -5.21
CA LYS A 72 9.62 18.35 -3.92
C LYS A 72 8.27 18.99 -3.63
N VAL A 73 7.37 18.21 -3.05
CA VAL A 73 6.09 18.68 -2.52
C VAL A 73 6.11 18.56 -1.00
N THR A 74 5.52 19.54 -0.31
CA THR A 74 5.55 19.61 1.16
C THR A 74 4.67 18.54 1.80
N LYS A 75 3.62 18.10 1.11
CA LYS A 75 2.71 17.02 1.53
C LYS A 75 2.71 15.91 0.47
N PRO A 76 2.59 14.63 0.87
CA PRO A 76 2.39 13.54 -0.08
C PRO A 76 1.17 13.78 -0.97
N LEU A 77 1.28 13.41 -2.25
CA LEU A 77 0.19 13.58 -3.22
C LEU A 77 -0.90 12.55 -2.99
N ASN A 78 -2.13 13.01 -2.77
CA ASN A 78 -3.28 12.16 -2.51
C ASN A 78 -4.02 11.85 -3.82
N PHE A 79 -4.21 10.58 -4.13
CA PHE A 79 -4.90 10.13 -5.35
C PHE A 79 -6.33 10.67 -5.53
N LYS A 80 -6.99 11.09 -4.43
CA LYS A 80 -8.32 11.70 -4.47
C LYS A 80 -8.30 13.15 -4.97
N ASN A 81 -7.16 13.82 -4.86
CA ASN A 81 -7.05 15.23 -5.18
C ASN A 81 -6.74 15.42 -6.68
N LYS A 82 -7.22 16.54 -7.22
CA LYS A 82 -6.97 16.92 -8.62
C LYS A 82 -5.70 17.75 -8.70
N TYR A 83 -4.69 17.21 -9.37
CA TYR A 83 -3.42 17.90 -9.58
C TYR A 83 -3.24 18.33 -11.03
N GLN A 84 -2.79 19.58 -11.22
CA GLN A 84 -2.49 20.15 -12.52
C GLN A 84 -1.07 20.67 -12.55
N LEU A 85 -0.34 20.37 -13.61
CA LEU A 85 0.97 20.91 -13.85
C LEU A 85 0.92 21.87 -15.03
N LEU A 86 1.39 23.09 -14.80
CA LEU A 86 1.47 24.15 -15.80
C LEU A 86 2.93 24.41 -16.16
N ALA A 87 3.25 24.30 -17.44
CA ALA A 87 4.56 24.61 -18.01
C ALA A 87 4.47 25.90 -18.83
N THR A 88 5.32 26.88 -18.51
CA THR A 88 5.37 28.19 -19.18
C THR A 88 6.80 28.59 -19.55
N LYS A 89 6.95 29.20 -20.73
CA LYS A 89 8.22 29.76 -21.20
C LYS A 89 7.93 30.92 -22.15
N LYS A 90 8.70 32.01 -22.04
CA LYS A 90 8.56 33.18 -22.93
C LYS A 90 8.76 32.75 -24.39
N GLY A 91 7.86 33.17 -25.28
CA GLY A 91 7.91 32.80 -26.70
C GLY A 91 7.52 31.34 -26.99
N TYR A 92 6.81 30.69 -26.06
CA TYR A 92 6.20 29.36 -26.26
C TYR A 92 4.74 29.38 -25.83
N LYS A 93 3.91 28.53 -26.45
CA LYS A 93 2.55 28.26 -25.97
C LYS A 93 2.60 27.44 -24.68
N SER A 94 1.98 27.93 -23.61
CA SER A 94 1.89 27.23 -22.33
C SER A 94 1.17 25.88 -22.45
N GLN A 95 1.58 24.90 -21.65
CA GLN A 95 0.98 23.56 -21.63
C GLN A 95 0.51 23.20 -20.22
N LYS A 96 -0.70 22.66 -20.13
CA LYS A 96 -1.30 22.18 -18.89
C LYS A 96 -1.52 20.67 -18.96
N ILE A 97 -1.14 19.95 -17.92
CA ILE A 97 -1.28 18.49 -17.81
C ILE A 97 -1.98 18.14 -16.50
N ASN A 98 -3.01 17.31 -16.57
CA ASN A 98 -3.59 16.66 -15.40
C ASN A 98 -2.71 15.48 -14.98
N LEU A 99 -2.32 15.44 -13.72
CA LEU A 99 -1.48 14.36 -13.20
C LEU A 99 -2.38 13.19 -12.78
N LYS A 100 -2.06 11.99 -13.26
CA LYS A 100 -2.67 10.75 -12.78
C LYS A 100 -1.80 10.16 -11.68
N ILE A 101 -2.32 10.15 -10.44
CA ILE A 101 -1.66 9.49 -9.32
C ILE A 101 -2.01 8.01 -9.38
N VAL A 102 -0.98 7.16 -9.50
CA VAL A 102 -1.11 5.72 -9.51
C VAL A 102 -1.17 5.22 -8.07
N VAL A 103 -2.26 4.57 -7.71
CA VAL A 103 -2.35 3.84 -6.44
C VAL A 103 -2.08 2.38 -6.74
N LYS A 104 -1.11 1.76 -6.08
CA LYS A 104 -1.11 0.30 -5.96
C LYS A 104 -2.28 -0.05 -5.04
N GLU A 105 -3.41 -0.36 -5.64
CA GLU A 105 -4.58 -0.78 -4.90
C GLU A 105 -4.25 -2.09 -4.17
N ILE A 106 -4.30 -2.04 -2.85
CA ILE A 106 -4.19 -3.25 -2.04
C ILE A 106 -5.58 -3.87 -2.00
N ASN A 107 -5.71 -5.04 -2.62
CA ASN A 107 -6.92 -5.85 -2.51
C ASN A 107 -6.91 -6.57 -1.14
N TYR A 108 -7.50 -5.93 -0.14
CA TYR A 108 -7.57 -6.47 1.22
C TYR A 108 -8.40 -7.75 1.29
N ASP A 109 -9.44 -7.89 0.47
CA ASP A 109 -10.30 -9.08 0.43
C ASP A 109 -9.51 -10.30 -0.05
N ALA A 110 -8.69 -10.14 -1.10
CA ALA A 110 -7.79 -11.19 -1.57
C ALA A 110 -6.79 -11.59 -0.49
N LYS A 111 -6.26 -10.63 0.28
CA LYS A 111 -5.35 -10.92 1.40
C LYS A 111 -6.05 -11.66 2.54
N ILE A 112 -7.28 -11.27 2.90
CA ILE A 112 -8.09 -11.94 3.91
C ILE A 112 -8.38 -13.38 3.47
N LYS A 113 -8.75 -13.60 2.21
CA LYS A 113 -8.98 -14.95 1.65
C LYS A 113 -7.74 -15.84 1.77
N GLN A 114 -6.56 -15.31 1.44
CA GLN A 114 -5.31 -16.05 1.60
C GLN A 114 -4.99 -16.38 3.07
N ILE A 115 -5.24 -15.44 3.99
CA ILE A 115 -5.03 -15.70 5.42
C ILE A 115 -6.01 -16.75 5.95
N ASN A 116 -7.29 -16.68 5.56
CA ASN A 116 -8.26 -17.70 5.95
C ASN A 116 -7.86 -19.10 5.46
N ALA A 117 -7.34 -19.22 4.23
CA ALA A 117 -6.81 -20.50 3.75
C ALA A 117 -5.64 -21.03 4.60
N LYS A 118 -4.73 -20.15 5.03
CA LYS A 118 -3.63 -20.51 5.93
C LYS A 118 -4.11 -20.92 7.34
N ILE A 119 -5.10 -20.21 7.87
CA ILE A 119 -5.74 -20.52 9.16
C ILE A 119 -6.34 -21.93 9.11
N GLU A 120 -7.11 -22.25 8.06
CA GLU A 120 -7.72 -23.57 7.91
C GLU A 120 -6.67 -24.67 7.71
N ALA A 121 -5.61 -24.41 6.96
CA ALA A 121 -4.50 -25.35 6.81
C ALA A 121 -3.83 -25.68 8.17
N ILE A 122 -3.52 -24.67 8.99
CA ILE A 122 -2.89 -24.88 10.30
C ILE A 122 -3.85 -25.57 11.27
N LYS A 123 -5.14 -25.22 11.28
CA LYS A 123 -6.14 -25.94 12.09
C LYS A 123 -6.19 -27.43 11.73
N ASN A 124 -6.14 -27.76 10.44
CA ASN A 124 -6.14 -29.13 9.96
C ASN A 124 -4.85 -29.89 10.33
N GLN A 125 -3.73 -29.18 10.55
CA GLN A 125 -2.49 -29.77 11.07
C GLN A 125 -2.55 -30.00 12.59
N ILE A 126 -3.06 -29.04 13.36
CA ILE A 126 -3.15 -29.14 14.83
C ILE A 126 -4.12 -30.24 15.27
N LYS A 127 -5.25 -30.40 14.57
CA LYS A 127 -6.30 -31.35 14.95
C LYS A 127 -5.79 -32.80 15.16
N PRO A 128 -5.11 -33.45 14.20
CA PRO A 128 -4.59 -34.80 14.40
C PRO A 128 -3.48 -34.85 15.45
N LEU A 129 -2.63 -33.82 15.54
CA LEU A 129 -1.57 -33.78 16.56
C LEU A 129 -2.15 -33.73 17.98
N ASN A 130 -3.20 -32.94 18.21
CA ASN A 130 -3.91 -32.90 19.50
C ASN A 130 -4.53 -34.27 19.84
N GLN A 131 -5.12 -34.96 18.86
CA GLN A 131 -5.67 -36.30 19.08
C GLN A 131 -4.57 -37.29 19.45
N GLN A 132 -3.40 -37.20 18.81
CA GLN A 132 -2.25 -38.03 19.14
C GLN A 132 -1.75 -37.75 20.56
N VAL A 133 -1.59 -36.48 20.94
CA VAL A 133 -1.20 -36.11 22.32
C VAL A 133 -2.21 -36.63 23.35
N GLN A 134 -3.51 -36.49 23.10
CA GLN A 134 -4.55 -37.02 24.00
C GLN A 134 -4.49 -38.53 24.16
N SER A 135 -4.17 -39.26 23.08
CA SER A 135 -4.01 -40.72 23.15
C SER A 135 -2.75 -41.14 23.91
N MET A 136 -1.70 -40.31 23.91
CA MET A 136 -0.43 -40.60 24.57
C MET A 136 -0.38 -40.17 26.04
N GLU A 137 -1.18 -39.16 26.42
CA GLU A 137 -1.20 -38.55 27.75
C GLU A 137 -1.40 -39.53 28.93
N PRO A 138 -2.39 -40.46 28.93
CA PRO A 138 -2.54 -41.40 30.05
C PRO A 138 -1.33 -42.31 30.23
N PHE A 139 -0.67 -42.69 29.13
CA PHE A 139 0.50 -43.55 29.14
C PHE A 139 1.73 -42.85 29.70
N VAL A 140 1.98 -41.60 29.28
CA VAL A 140 3.07 -40.79 29.84
C VAL A 140 2.85 -40.51 31.33
N ASN A 141 1.62 -40.16 31.73
CA ASN A 141 1.30 -39.95 33.14
C ASN A 141 1.51 -41.22 33.98
N ALA A 142 1.18 -42.40 33.44
CA ALA A 142 1.42 -43.67 34.13
C ALA A 142 2.92 -43.97 34.31
N LEU A 143 3.74 -43.70 33.29
CA LEU A 143 5.20 -43.81 33.37
C LEU A 143 5.80 -42.83 34.40
N GLU A 144 5.34 -41.57 34.43
CA GLU A 144 5.80 -40.56 35.39
C GLU A 144 5.48 -40.91 36.85
N ASN A 145 4.34 -41.56 37.11
CA ASN A 145 3.89 -41.91 38.46
C ASN A 145 4.46 -43.26 38.96
N ASP A 146 5.19 -43.98 38.12
CA ASP A 146 5.78 -45.31 38.39
C ASP A 146 4.79 -46.33 39.00
N ASP A 147 3.50 -46.21 38.66
CA ASP A 147 2.47 -47.16 39.07
C ASP A 147 2.53 -48.39 38.17
N THR A 148 3.50 -49.25 38.46
CA THR A 148 3.76 -50.52 37.77
C THR A 148 2.58 -51.48 37.77
N THR A 149 1.55 -51.26 38.60
CA THR A 149 0.36 -52.09 38.70
C THR A 149 -0.80 -51.63 37.79
N SER A 150 -0.70 -50.42 37.23
CA SER A 150 -1.72 -49.88 36.33
C SER A 150 -1.71 -50.57 34.97
N SER A 151 -2.91 -50.85 34.44
CA SER A 151 -3.07 -51.32 33.06
C SER A 151 -2.50 -50.32 32.05
N ASP A 152 -2.56 -49.02 32.35
CA ASP A 152 -2.02 -47.97 31.47
C ASP A 152 -0.50 -48.01 31.42
N TYR A 153 0.16 -48.28 32.55
CA TYR A 153 1.61 -48.46 32.61
C TYR A 153 2.06 -49.66 31.76
N GLN A 154 1.36 -50.79 31.88
CA GLN A 154 1.70 -52.02 31.14
C GLN A 154 1.49 -51.83 29.63
N ILE A 155 0.43 -51.11 29.22
CA ILE A 155 0.18 -50.76 27.81
C ILE A 155 1.26 -49.77 27.31
N ALA A 156 1.63 -48.77 28.12
CA ALA A 156 2.68 -47.81 27.78
C ALA A 156 4.02 -48.50 27.54
N LEU A 157 4.39 -49.44 28.42
CA LEU A 157 5.62 -50.20 28.32
C LEU A 157 5.63 -51.10 27.07
N GLN A 158 4.51 -51.74 26.76
CA GLN A 158 4.39 -52.57 25.54
C GLN A 158 4.45 -51.73 24.26
N GLN A 159 3.86 -50.54 24.24
CA GLN A 159 3.93 -49.63 23.10
C GLN A 159 5.33 -49.03 22.91
N ALA A 160 6.02 -48.67 24.00
CA ALA A 160 7.42 -48.24 23.95
C ALA A 160 8.31 -49.35 23.35
N GLN A 161 8.15 -50.59 23.83
CA GLN A 161 8.90 -51.75 23.34
C GLN A 161 8.66 -52.07 21.85
N GLN A 162 7.48 -51.78 21.29
CA GLN A 162 7.19 -51.98 19.87
C GLN A 162 7.77 -50.91 18.93
N THR A 163 8.23 -49.77 19.46
CA THR A 163 8.67 -48.62 18.65
C THR A 163 10.20 -48.54 18.52
N GLU A 164 10.94 -49.65 18.71
CA GLU A 164 12.42 -49.72 18.72
C GLU A 164 13.11 -48.78 19.74
N GLY A 165 12.38 -48.24 20.73
CA GLY A 165 12.87 -47.18 21.61
C GLY A 165 12.43 -47.33 23.06
N SER A 166 13.34 -46.98 23.96
CA SER A 166 13.13 -46.86 25.41
C SER A 166 11.89 -46.01 25.76
N THR A 167 11.41 -46.09 27.01
CA THR A 167 10.41 -45.16 27.57
C THR A 167 10.79 -43.69 27.34
N GLU A 168 12.09 -43.36 27.37
CA GLU A 168 12.62 -42.04 27.01
C GLU A 168 12.27 -41.61 25.58
N ALA A 169 12.28 -42.51 24.61
CA ALA A 169 11.95 -42.18 23.22
C ALA A 169 10.46 -41.81 23.08
N TYR A 170 9.60 -42.51 23.81
CA TYR A 170 8.16 -42.26 23.84
C TYR A 170 7.82 -40.91 24.50
N GLU A 171 8.45 -40.61 25.64
CA GLU A 171 8.34 -39.30 26.30
C GLU A 171 8.87 -38.16 25.41
N ASN A 172 10.00 -38.37 24.75
CA ASN A 172 10.56 -37.39 23.81
C ASN A 172 9.62 -37.13 22.63
N GLN A 173 8.95 -38.16 22.11
CA GLN A 173 7.94 -38.01 21.07
C GLN A 173 6.75 -37.18 21.56
N TYR A 174 6.20 -37.48 22.74
CA TYR A 174 5.11 -36.72 23.36
C TYR A 174 5.46 -35.24 23.54
N ASN A 175 6.65 -34.96 24.10
CA ASN A 175 7.13 -33.60 24.32
C ASN A 175 7.35 -32.84 23.01
N SER A 176 7.85 -33.51 21.98
CA SER A 176 8.02 -32.95 20.64
C SER A 176 6.66 -32.59 20.00
N LEU A 177 5.65 -33.44 20.14
CA LEU A 177 4.28 -33.18 19.68
C LEU A 177 3.66 -31.96 20.38
N LYS A 178 3.78 -31.88 21.71
CA LYS A 178 3.33 -30.71 22.50
C LYS A 178 4.04 -29.43 22.05
N ALA A 179 5.35 -29.48 21.81
CA ALA A 179 6.13 -28.34 21.34
C ALA A 179 5.69 -27.88 19.94
N GLN A 180 5.39 -28.83 19.04
CA GLN A 180 4.89 -28.54 17.70
C GLN A 180 3.50 -27.86 17.75
N ILE A 181 2.56 -28.41 18.53
CA ILE A 181 1.22 -27.83 18.72
C ILE A 181 1.30 -26.40 19.25
N LYS A 182 2.20 -26.14 20.20
CA LYS A 182 2.44 -24.79 20.76
C LYS A 182 2.93 -23.82 19.68
N THR A 183 3.86 -24.27 18.84
CA THR A 183 4.40 -23.48 17.72
C THR A 183 3.31 -23.13 16.71
N ASP A 184 2.52 -24.13 16.30
CA ASP A 184 1.45 -23.95 15.31
C ASP A 184 0.31 -23.07 15.85
N SER A 185 -0.03 -23.22 17.14
CA SER A 185 -1.02 -22.37 17.82
C SER A 185 -0.55 -20.92 17.91
N SER A 186 0.74 -20.68 18.13
CA SER A 186 1.33 -19.33 18.11
C SER A 186 1.25 -18.71 16.70
N ALA A 187 1.59 -19.49 15.67
CA ALA A 187 1.47 -19.06 14.27
C ALA A 187 0.01 -18.76 13.89
N LEU A 188 -0.94 -19.57 14.38
CA LEU A 188 -2.37 -19.35 14.19
C LEU A 188 -2.84 -18.03 14.81
N GLY A 189 -2.37 -17.69 16.02
CA GLY A 189 -2.63 -16.40 16.67
C GLY A 189 -2.18 -15.22 15.82
N LEU A 190 -0.95 -15.26 15.30
CA LEU A 190 -0.41 -14.21 14.43
C LEU A 190 -1.23 -14.01 13.15
N LEU A 191 -1.73 -15.10 12.56
CA LEU A 191 -2.60 -15.03 11.38
C LEU A 191 -3.95 -14.40 11.71
N TYR A 192 -4.53 -14.67 12.87
CA TYR A 192 -5.75 -14.01 13.32
C TYR A 192 -5.54 -12.51 13.49
N ASP A 193 -4.45 -12.07 14.11
CA ASP A 193 -4.11 -10.66 14.27
C ASP A 193 -3.90 -9.97 12.92
N GLN A 194 -3.19 -10.64 12.00
CA GLN A 194 -2.99 -10.14 10.65
C GLN A 194 -4.32 -10.00 9.89
N ARG A 195 -5.23 -10.96 10.03
CA ARG A 195 -6.57 -10.91 9.44
C ARG A 195 -7.35 -9.72 9.96
N GLN A 196 -7.39 -9.52 11.29
CA GLN A 196 -8.09 -8.39 11.91
C GLN A 196 -7.54 -7.05 11.42
N THR A 197 -6.21 -6.95 11.29
CA THR A 197 -5.56 -5.76 10.73
C THR A 197 -6.03 -5.44 9.31
N TYR A 198 -6.21 -6.46 8.46
CA TYR A 198 -6.68 -6.24 7.08
C TYR A 198 -8.18 -5.95 7.00
N ILE A 199 -9.00 -6.55 7.85
CA ILE A 199 -10.42 -6.19 7.99
C ILE A 199 -10.54 -4.71 8.40
N TYR A 200 -9.76 -4.27 9.40
CA TYR A 200 -9.78 -2.88 9.81
C TYR A 200 -9.37 -1.93 8.68
N LYS A 201 -8.31 -2.27 7.93
CA LYS A 201 -7.85 -1.45 6.79
C LYS A 201 -8.84 -1.42 5.62
N SER A 202 -9.59 -2.51 5.37
CA SER A 202 -10.63 -2.52 4.35
C SER A 202 -11.82 -1.64 4.76
N LEU A 203 -12.26 -1.71 6.02
CA LEU A 203 -13.32 -0.85 6.57
C LEU A 203 -12.94 0.63 6.55
N GLN A 204 -11.71 0.98 6.97
CA GLN A 204 -11.20 2.35 6.87
C GLN A 204 -11.21 2.90 5.44
N ARG A 205 -11.03 2.03 4.44
CA ARG A 205 -11.09 2.43 3.04
C ARG A 205 -12.52 2.78 2.64
N LEU A 206 -13.50 1.97 3.04
CA LEU A 206 -14.92 2.17 2.76
C LEU A 206 -15.48 3.42 3.44
N LEU A 207 -15.13 3.66 4.71
CA LEU A 207 -15.61 4.82 5.48
C LEU A 207 -15.02 6.16 5.03
N LYS A 208 -13.96 6.14 4.21
CA LYS A 208 -13.37 7.34 3.62
C LYS A 208 -13.93 7.66 2.22
N CYS A 209 -14.89 6.88 1.73
CA CYS A 209 -15.58 7.13 0.46
C CYS A 209 -16.76 8.08 0.64
#